data_AF-A0A536S2X1-F1
#
_entry.id   AF-A0A536S2X1-F1
#
_cell.length_a   1.000
_cell.length_b   1.000
_cell.length_c   1.000
_cell.angle_alpha   90.00
_cell.angle_beta   90.00
_cell.angle_gamma   90.00
#
_symmetry.space_group_name_H-M   'P 1'
#
loop_
_entity.id
_entity.type
_entity.pdbx_description
1 polymer ?
#
loop_
_entity_poly.entity_id
_entity_poly.type
_entity_poly.pdbx_seq_one_letter_code
_entity_poly.pdbx_strand_id
1 'polypeptide(L)' 'MGERVGITPKSWSAELHHGVLHLGKRWYVVSAELDDHGHAEGVRLDGPYPDHDSAESQARRMEDKPA' A
#
# COMPACT_ATOMS: atom_id res chain seq x y z
N MET A 1 0.68 -23.66 -11.49
CA MET A 1 1.45 -22.47 -11.05
C MET A 1 0.68 -21.27 -11.55
N GLY A 2 -0.03 -20.57 -10.66
CA GLY A 2 -0.88 -19.45 -11.05
C GLY A 2 -0.03 -18.24 -11.38
N GLU A 3 0.03 -17.86 -12.66
CA GLU A 3 0.64 -16.62 -13.11
C GLU A 3 -0.09 -15.46 -12.42
N ARG A 4 0.64 -14.71 -11.59
CA ARG A 4 0.14 -13.47 -10.98
C ARG A 4 0.01 -12.45 -12.11
N VAL A 5 -1.19 -12.31 -12.65
CA VAL A 5 -1.53 -11.27 -13.62
C VAL A 5 -1.59 -9.94 -12.87
N GLY A 6 -0.43 -9.28 -12.74
CA GLY A 6 -0.37 -7.83 -12.60
C GLY A 6 -0.15 -7.27 -13.99
N ILE A 7 -1.23 -6.89 -14.69
CA ILE A 7 -1.07 -6.06 -15.87
C ILE A 7 -0.79 -4.68 -15.32
N THR A 8 0.50 -4.31 -15.30
CA THR A 8 0.93 -2.94 -15.14
C THR A 8 1.09 -2.33 -16.55
N PRO A 9 0.09 -1.57 -17.06
CA PRO A 9 0.23 -0.70 -18.20
C PRO A 9 1.57 0.03 -18.18
N LYS A 10 2.25 0.04 -19.33
CA LYS A 10 3.53 0.73 -19.54
C LYS A 10 3.48 2.26 -19.32
N SER A 11 2.30 2.81 -19.03
CA SER A 11 2.08 4.21 -18.70
C SER A 11 2.05 4.48 -17.19
N TRP A 12 2.28 3.49 -16.32
CA TRP A 12 2.28 3.66 -14.88
C TRP A 12 3.63 4.20 -14.39
N SER A 13 3.67 5.51 -14.19
CA SER A 13 4.71 6.30 -13.51
C SER A 13 4.51 6.38 -11.99
N ALA A 14 3.41 5.82 -11.49
CA ALA A 14 2.90 5.99 -10.14
C ALA A 14 3.81 5.38 -9.07
N GLU A 15 4.41 6.22 -8.23
CA GLU A 15 5.14 5.77 -7.06
C GLU A 15 4.22 4.91 -6.16
N LEU A 16 4.75 3.81 -5.62
CA LEU A 16 4.00 2.98 -4.68
C LEU A 16 3.94 3.70 -3.34
N HIS A 17 2.75 4.13 -2.93
CA HIS A 17 2.53 4.86 -1.70
C HIS A 17 2.06 3.94 -0.58
N HIS A 18 2.63 4.13 0.60
CA HIS A 18 2.25 3.43 1.82
C HIS A 18 1.71 4.42 2.86
N GLY A 19 0.64 4.04 3.57
CA GLY A 19 0.02 4.87 4.60
C GLY A 19 -0.64 4.03 5.68
N VAL A 20 -1.13 4.67 6.73
CA VAL A 20 -1.85 3.99 7.82
C VAL A 20 -3.33 4.34 7.77
N LEU A 21 -4.19 3.32 7.89
CA LEU A 21 -5.63 3.47 7.93
C LEU A 21 -6.21 2.85 9.19
N HIS A 22 -7.10 3.59 9.85
CA HIS A 22 -7.87 3.10 10.98
C HIS A 22 -9.27 2.65 10.50
N LEU A 23 -9.54 1.35 10.55
CA LEU A 23 -10.85 0.79 10.21
C LEU A 23 -11.51 0.23 11.48
N GLY A 24 -12.52 0.95 11.97
CA GLY A 24 -13.25 0.59 13.18
C GLY A 24 -12.39 0.70 14.45
N LYS A 25 -11.87 -0.44 14.92
CA LYS A 25 -11.01 -0.54 16.12
C LYS A 25 -9.62 -1.09 15.80
N ARG A 26 -9.23 -1.10 14.53
CA ARG A 26 -8.05 -1.81 14.03
C ARG A 26 -7.25 -0.92 13.08
N TRP A 27 -5.93 -1.04 13.17
CA TRP A 27 -4.98 -0.33 12.34
C TRP A 27 -4.49 -1.20 11.21
N TYR A 28 -4.34 -0.63 10.02
CA TYR A 28 -3.88 -1.31 8.81
C TYR A 28 -2.85 -0.43 8.11
N VAL A 29 -1.93 -1.05 7.38
CA VAL A 29 -1.13 -0.33 6.38
C VAL A 29 -1.85 -0.45 5.04
N VAL A 30 -2.06 0.69 4.39
CA VAL A 30 -2.55 0.80 3.02
C VAL A 30 -1.34 0.91 2.10
N SER A 31 -1.31 0.13 1.04
CA SER A 31 -0.38 0.31 -0.07
C SER A 31 -1.18 0.53 -1.34
N ALA A 32 -0.89 1.57 -2.11
CA ALA A 32 -1.58 1.87 -3.36
C ALA A 32 -0.64 2.52 -4.38
N GLU A 33 -0.91 2.27 -5.65
CA GLU A 33 -0.29 3.00 -6.76
C GLU A 33 -1.18 4.21 -7.05
N LEU A 34 -0.59 5.41 -7.10
CA LEU A 34 -1.31 6.66 -7.38
C LEU A 34 -1.07 7.13 -8.81
N ASP A 35 -2.11 7.22 -9.64
CA ASP A 35 -1.98 7.81 -10.96
C ASP A 35 -1.64 9.31 -10.92
N ASP A 36 -1.34 9.92 -12.08
CA ASP A 36 -1.03 11.35 -12.19
C ASP A 36 -2.18 12.29 -11.76
N HIS A 37 -3.39 11.75 -11.60
CA HIS A 37 -4.57 12.46 -11.10
C HIS A 37 -4.79 12.26 -9.59
N GLY A 38 -3.94 11.49 -8.92
CA GLY A 38 -4.04 11.15 -7.50
C GLY A 38 -5.08 10.07 -7.19
N HIS A 39 -5.53 9.30 -8.19
CA HIS A 39 -6.42 8.17 -7.98
C HIS A 39 -5.63 6.95 -7.50
N ALA A 40 -6.09 6.34 -6.41
CA ALA A 40 -5.50 5.14 -5.86
C ALA A 40 -6.09 3.88 -6.52
N GLU A 41 -5.26 3.14 -7.26
CA GLU A 41 -5.61 1.83 -7.79
C GLU A 41 -4.74 0.73 -7.16
N GLY A 42 -5.19 -0.53 -7.24
CA GLY A 42 -4.44 -1.67 -6.69
C GLY A 42 -4.30 -1.68 -5.16
N VAL A 43 -5.24 -1.05 -4.44
CA VAL A 43 -5.17 -0.86 -2.99
C VAL A 43 -5.06 -2.20 -2.24
N ARG A 44 -3.99 -2.35 -1.47
CA ARG A 44 -3.75 -3.48 -0.57
C ARG A 44 -3.78 -3.02 0.88
N LEU A 45 -4.41 -3.84 1.73
CA LEU A 45 -4.40 -3.67 3.18
C LEU A 45 -3.52 -4.75 3.82
N ASP A 46 -2.54 -4.34 4.61
CA ASP A 46 -1.72 -5.22 5.46
C ASP A 46 -2.09 -5.01 6.93
N GLY A 47 -2.01 -6.06 7.74
CA GLY A 47 -2.47 -6.08 9.14
C GLY A 47 -3.64 -7.03 9.39
N PRO A 48 -4.39 -6.86 10.50
CA PRO A 48 -4.39 -5.69 11.40
C PRO A 48 -3.17 -5.60 12.34
N TYR A 49 -2.81 -4.37 12.72
CA TYR A 49 -1.80 -4.03 13.74
C TYR A 49 -2.46 -3.69 15.08
N PRO A 50 -1.76 -3.93 16.20
CA PRO A 50 -2.30 -3.68 17.55
C PRO A 50 -2.50 -2.18 17.84
N ASP A 51 -1.69 -1.30 17.26
CA ASP A 51 -1.68 0.14 17.50
C ASP A 51 -1.17 0.92 16.28
N HIS A 52 -1.35 2.24 16.30
CA HIS A 52 -0.95 3.16 15.23
C HIS A 52 0.56 3.13 14.99
N ASP A 53 1.38 3.19 16.05
CA ASP A 53 2.84 3.18 15.95
C ASP A 53 3.37 1.90 15.28
N SER A 54 2.77 0.75 15.57
CA SER A 54 3.11 -0.51 14.92
C SER A 54 2.78 -0.51 13.43
N ALA A 55 1.64 0.06 13.05
CA ALA A 55 1.26 0.21 11.63
C ALA A 55 2.16 1.23 10.92
N GLU A 56 2.46 2.37 11.55
CA GLU A 56 3.33 3.42 10.98
C GLU A 56 4.76 2.91 10.79
N SER A 57 5.29 2.18 11.77
CA SER A 57 6.60 1.53 11.66
C SER A 57 6.63 0.53 10.52
N GLN A 58 5.53 -0.17 10.24
CA GLN A 58 5.44 -1.06 9.09
C GLN A 58 5.37 -0.27 7.77
N ALA A 59 4.55 0.79 7.69
CA ALA A 59 4.44 1.62 6.50
C ALA A 59 5.81 2.17 6.08
N ARG A 60 6.56 2.74 7.02
CA ARG A 60 7.93 3.24 6.78
C ARG A 60 8.89 2.16 6.29
N ARG A 61 8.80 0.93 6.83
CA ARG A 61 9.62 -0.20 6.35
C ARG A 61 9.26 -0.64 4.94
N MET A 62 8.02 -0.42 4.51
CA MET A 62 7.57 -0.72 3.15
C MET A 62 8.01 0.37 2.16
N GLU A 63 8.03 1.63 2.58
CA GLU A 63 8.57 2.75 1.77
C GLU A 63 10.08 2.63 1.52
N ASP A 64 10.86 2.16 2.51
CA ASP A 64 12.32 2.02 2.39
C ASP A 64 12.75 0.82 1.51
N LYS A 65 11.80 -0.06 1.16
CA LYS A 65 12.11 -1.25 0.37
C LYS A 65 11.84 -0.96 -1.12
N PRO A 66 12.88 -0.89 -1.98
CA PRO A 66 12.66 -0.73 -3.41
C PRO A 66 11.86 -1.93 -3.96
N ALA A 67 10.91 -1.61 -4.85
CA ALA A 67 10.02 -2.56 -5.52
C ALA A 67 10.78 -3.65 -6.29
#